data_AF-A0A7X7LGX8-F1
#
_entry.id   AF-A0A7X7LGX8-F1
#
_cell.length_a   1.000
_cell.length_b   1.000
_cell.length_c   1.000
_cell.angle_alpha   90.00
_cell.angle_beta   90.00
_cell.angle_gamma   90.00
#
_symmetry.space_group_name_H-M   'P 1'
#
loop_
_entity.id
_entity.type
_entity.pdbx_description
1 polymer ?
#
loop_
_entity_poly.entity_id
_entity_poly.type
_entity_poly.pdbx_seq_one_letter_code
_entity_poly.pdbx_strand_id
1 'polypeptide(L)'
;MKRIITFLTIVIASLGILNAQAPESFNYQAVIRDANGEIVANQDVAFKFLINKGPAGTETVYAETQSATTDDFGLVNLKIGEGNHIIGYFNDIKWGENEYILAVEIDITGGTNHTPMGSTKLISVPYALHANTAKSLESRSIPMSIFSAFLPDGAATFTSGYGVNSGISLSDAVISKVNMNFTLPQDYIPGSEIHIRYVVSANATGIVGFFPNFISVSRAGVGFIQGTGATTGFVIESPVSITEANKPYEVWGTIVCPDSNEELQPGDGIIFGVYRNITDANTGVFKIHAVEIFY
;
A
#
# COMPACT_ATOMS: atom_id res chain seq x y z
N MET A 1 -41.67 0.10 -9.02
CA MET A 1 -40.67 -0.03 -10.10
C MET A 1 -39.32 0.55 -9.70
N LYS A 2 -39.20 1.85 -9.36
CA LYS A 2 -37.91 2.46 -8.96
C LYS A 2 -37.19 1.76 -7.79
N ARG A 3 -37.92 1.34 -6.75
CA ARG A 3 -37.34 0.63 -5.57
C ARG A 3 -36.82 -0.78 -5.88
N ILE A 4 -37.44 -1.47 -6.85
CA ILE A 4 -36.99 -2.80 -7.29
C ILE A 4 -35.72 -2.68 -8.13
N ILE A 5 -35.64 -1.64 -8.98
CA ILE A 5 -34.44 -1.35 -9.78
C ILE A 5 -33.27 -1.01 -8.85
N THR A 6 -33.46 -0.14 -7.84
CA THR A 6 -32.40 0.22 -6.88
C THR A 6 -31.88 -0.99 -6.09
N PHE A 7 -32.77 -1.88 -5.65
CA PHE A 7 -32.38 -3.10 -4.93
C PHE A 7 -31.58 -4.06 -5.83
N LEU A 8 -32.01 -4.23 -7.08
CA LEU A 8 -31.32 -5.09 -8.04
C LEU A 8 -29.93 -4.54 -8.40
N THR A 9 -29.78 -3.21 -8.49
CA THR A 9 -28.48 -2.56 -8.72
C THR A 9 -27.50 -2.77 -7.55
N ILE A 10 -27.98 -2.72 -6.31
CA ILE A 10 -27.14 -2.95 -5.11
C ILE A 10 -26.68 -4.42 -5.03
N VAL A 11 -27.57 -5.37 -5.35
CA VAL A 11 -27.21 -6.80 -5.37
C VAL A 11 -26.17 -7.09 -6.46
N ILE A 12 -26.33 -6.51 -7.66
CA ILE A 12 -25.35 -6.67 -8.75
C ILE A 12 -24.01 -6.01 -8.41
N ALA A 13 -24.01 -4.85 -7.75
CA ALA A 13 -22.78 -4.19 -7.30
C ALA A 13 -22.04 -4.98 -6.20
N SER A 14 -22.76 -5.69 -5.33
CA SER A 14 -22.16 -6.54 -4.30
C SER A 14 -21.54 -7.84 -4.82
N LEU A 15 -21.91 -8.28 -6.03
CA LEU A 15 -21.34 -9.45 -6.70
C LEU A 15 -20.05 -9.13 -7.48
N GLY A 16 -19.72 -7.85 -7.65
CA GLY A 16 -18.53 -7.38 -8.39
C GLY A 16 -17.21 -7.42 -7.62
N ILE A 17 -17.23 -7.80 -6.33
CA ILE A 17 -16.02 -7.91 -5.51
C ILE A 17 -15.48 -9.35 -5.60
N LEU A 18 -15.18 -9.79 -6.82
CA LEU A 18 -14.38 -10.99 -7.01
C LEU A 18 -12.92 -10.59 -6.78
N ASN A 19 -12.35 -11.05 -5.67
CA ASN A 19 -10.91 -11.01 -5.45
C ASN A 19 -10.26 -11.80 -6.57
N ALA A 20 -9.64 -11.11 -7.54
CA ALA A 20 -8.74 -11.72 -8.49
C ALA A 20 -7.46 -12.10 -7.74
N GLN A 21 -7.53 -13.15 -6.90
CA GLN A 21 -6.34 -13.77 -6.35
C GLN A 21 -5.60 -14.37 -7.54
N ALA A 22 -4.34 -13.95 -7.72
CA ALA A 22 -3.49 -14.56 -8.72
C ALA A 22 -3.44 -16.07 -8.42
N PRO A 23 -3.50 -16.95 -9.43
CA PRO A 23 -3.37 -18.38 -9.21
C PRO A 23 -2.11 -18.67 -8.38
N GLU A 24 -2.28 -19.39 -7.26
CA GLU A 24 -1.21 -19.74 -6.33
C GLU A 24 -0.49 -21.02 -6.81
N SER A 25 -0.05 -21.01 -8.07
CA SER A 25 0.63 -22.12 -8.71
C SER A 25 1.56 -21.60 -9.82
N PHE A 26 2.54 -22.42 -10.22
CA PHE A 26 3.37 -22.12 -11.39
C PHE A 26 3.56 -23.33 -12.29
N ASN A 27 3.73 -23.10 -13.59
CA ASN A 27 3.87 -24.16 -14.58
C ASN A 27 5.23 -24.87 -14.45
N TYR A 28 5.20 -26.19 -14.61
CA TYR A 28 6.37 -27.06 -14.71
C TYR A 28 6.25 -27.92 -15.97
N GLN A 29 7.31 -27.96 -16.77
CA GLN A 29 7.37 -28.76 -18.00
C GLN A 29 8.65 -29.59 -17.98
N ALA A 30 8.53 -30.87 -18.32
CA ALA A 30 9.66 -31.79 -18.35
C ALA A 30 9.50 -32.82 -19.47
N VAL A 31 10.63 -33.30 -19.99
CA VAL A 31 10.70 -34.45 -20.90
C VAL A 31 11.25 -35.64 -20.12
N ILE A 32 10.51 -36.73 -20.07
CA ILE A 32 10.83 -37.89 -19.26
C ILE A 32 11.60 -38.92 -20.08
N ARG A 33 12.73 -39.35 -19.52
CA ARG A 33 13.61 -40.37 -20.08
C ARG A 33 13.90 -41.44 -19.05
N ASP A 34 14.10 -42.67 -19.51
CA ASP A 34 14.50 -43.79 -18.66
C ASP A 34 16.01 -43.76 -18.33
N ALA A 35 16.49 -44.75 -17.58
CA ALA A 35 17.90 -44.86 -17.21
C ALA A 35 18.86 -45.09 -18.40
N ASN A 36 18.35 -45.56 -19.54
CA ASN A 36 19.10 -45.73 -20.78
C ASN A 36 19.09 -44.46 -21.65
N GLY A 37 18.32 -43.44 -21.25
CA GLY A 37 18.13 -42.18 -21.99
C GLY A 37 17.03 -42.24 -23.05
N GLU A 38 16.28 -43.35 -23.12
CA GLU A 38 15.14 -43.52 -24.03
C GLU A 38 13.92 -42.72 -23.55
N ILE A 39 13.10 -42.25 -24.48
CA ILE A 39 11.91 -41.45 -24.18
C ILE A 39 10.83 -42.36 -23.57
N VAL A 40 10.25 -41.94 -22.45
CA VAL A 40 9.09 -42.59 -21.84
C VAL A 40 7.83 -41.96 -22.42
N ALA A 41 7.32 -42.48 -23.54
CA ALA A 41 6.17 -41.92 -24.26
C ALA A 41 4.84 -42.61 -23.92
N ASN A 42 3.74 -41.85 -23.91
CA ASN A 42 2.37 -42.35 -23.69
C ASN A 42 2.20 -43.22 -22.44
N GLN A 43 2.87 -42.84 -21.34
CA GLN A 43 2.90 -43.62 -20.12
C GLN A 43 2.57 -42.76 -18.91
N ASP A 44 1.81 -43.35 -17.98
CA ASP A 44 1.51 -42.73 -16.70
C ASP A 44 2.75 -42.70 -15.82
N VAL A 45 3.08 -41.51 -15.34
CA VAL A 45 4.20 -41.23 -14.45
C VAL A 45 3.70 -40.45 -13.24
N ALA A 46 4.35 -40.67 -12.08
CA ALA A 46 4.03 -39.96 -10.85
C ALA A 46 5.19 -39.05 -10.45
N PHE A 47 4.86 -37.85 -10.00
CA PHE A 47 5.80 -36.83 -9.56
C PHE A 47 5.58 -36.52 -8.10
N LYS A 48 6.69 -36.20 -7.43
CA LYS A 48 6.69 -35.56 -6.13
C LYS A 48 7.55 -34.31 -6.19
N PHE A 49 6.95 -33.18 -5.85
CA PHE A 49 7.60 -31.88 -5.82
C PHE A 49 7.88 -31.49 -4.38
N LEU A 50 9.09 -30.99 -4.12
CA LEU A 50 9.47 -30.45 -2.82
C LEU A 50 10.05 -29.06 -3.00
N ILE A 51 9.58 -28.10 -2.21
CA ILE A 51 10.19 -26.77 -2.12
C ILE A 51 10.96 -26.71 -0.81
N ASN A 52 12.27 -26.58 -0.94
CA ASN A 52 13.18 -26.52 0.18
C ASN A 52 13.67 -25.09 0.39
N LYS A 53 13.66 -24.63 1.64
CA LYS A 53 14.08 -23.29 2.06
C LYS A 53 15.56 -23.27 2.42
N GLY A 54 16.20 -22.14 2.09
CA GLY A 54 17.57 -21.82 2.45
C GLY A 54 18.59 -22.17 1.35
N PRO A 55 19.80 -21.58 1.42
CA PRO A 55 20.82 -21.73 0.37
C PRO A 55 21.32 -23.17 0.18
N ALA A 56 21.20 -24.01 1.21
CA ALA A 56 21.53 -25.44 1.15
C ALA A 56 20.30 -26.34 0.90
N GLY A 57 19.07 -25.80 0.85
CA GLY A 57 17.85 -26.55 0.58
C GLY A 57 17.54 -27.66 1.59
N THR A 58 17.85 -27.48 2.87
CA THR A 58 17.76 -28.54 3.89
C THR A 58 16.40 -28.62 4.60
N GLU A 59 15.54 -27.61 4.48
CA GLU A 59 14.22 -27.57 5.13
C GLU A 59 13.12 -27.60 4.09
N THR A 60 12.36 -28.69 4.00
CA THR A 60 11.17 -28.76 3.14
C THR A 60 10.02 -27.94 3.75
N VAL A 61 9.63 -26.87 3.06
CA VAL A 61 8.51 -26.02 3.48
C VAL A 61 7.21 -26.35 2.75
N TYR A 62 7.30 -27.03 1.61
CA TYR A 62 6.15 -27.50 0.85
C TYR A 62 6.45 -28.78 0.10
N ALA A 63 5.50 -29.71 0.05
CA ALA A 63 5.56 -30.89 -0.80
C ALA A 63 4.18 -31.33 -1.29
N GLU A 64 4.13 -31.83 -2.53
CA GLU A 64 2.92 -32.38 -3.17
C GLU A 64 3.25 -33.57 -4.09
N THR A 65 2.25 -34.39 -4.42
CA THR A 65 2.32 -35.36 -5.51
C THR A 65 1.35 -35.07 -6.64
N GLN A 66 1.73 -35.42 -7.86
CA GLN A 66 0.89 -35.33 -9.07
C GLN A 66 1.13 -36.53 -9.97
N SER A 67 0.15 -36.89 -10.80
CA SER A 67 0.32 -37.89 -11.86
C SER A 67 -0.03 -37.29 -13.21
N ALA A 68 0.72 -37.66 -14.24
CA ALA A 68 0.46 -37.25 -15.62
C ALA A 68 0.85 -38.36 -16.59
N THR A 69 0.20 -38.37 -17.75
CA THR A 69 0.58 -39.21 -18.87
C THR A 69 1.52 -38.42 -19.78
N THR A 70 2.67 -39.00 -20.12
CA THR A 70 3.60 -38.40 -21.08
C THR A 70 3.03 -38.41 -22.50
N ASP A 71 3.41 -37.45 -23.36
CA ASP A 71 3.06 -37.48 -24.78
C ASP A 71 4.00 -38.36 -25.63
N ASP A 72 3.84 -38.34 -26.96
CA ASP A 72 4.70 -39.06 -27.92
C ASP A 72 6.20 -38.69 -27.83
N PHE A 73 6.51 -37.52 -27.25
CA PHE A 73 7.87 -37.02 -27.05
C PHE A 73 8.34 -37.16 -25.59
N GLY A 74 7.55 -37.78 -24.72
CA GLY A 74 7.85 -37.90 -23.30
C GLY A 74 7.56 -36.63 -22.49
N LEU A 75 6.86 -35.65 -23.07
CA LEU A 75 6.60 -34.36 -22.44
C LEU A 75 5.45 -34.46 -21.43
N VAL A 76 5.59 -33.75 -20.32
CA VAL A 76 4.50 -33.47 -19.35
C VAL A 76 4.37 -31.98 -19.10
N ASN A 77 3.15 -31.54 -18.84
CA ASN A 77 2.84 -30.18 -18.37
C ASN A 77 2.06 -30.29 -17.06
N LEU A 78 2.63 -29.73 -16.00
CA LEU A 78 2.11 -29.77 -14.64
C LEU A 78 2.05 -28.36 -14.08
N LYS A 79 1.29 -28.18 -13.00
CA LYS A 79 1.22 -26.91 -12.27
C LYS A 79 1.52 -27.17 -10.80
N ILE A 80 2.69 -26.74 -10.36
CA ILE A 80 3.12 -26.94 -8.99
C ILE A 80 2.31 -26.01 -8.09
N GLY A 81 1.67 -26.57 -7.06
CA GLY A 81 0.69 -25.88 -6.21
C GLY A 81 -0.74 -26.40 -6.35
N GLU A 82 -1.05 -27.14 -7.42
CA GLU A 82 -2.39 -27.70 -7.70
C GLU A 82 -2.47 -29.24 -7.46
N GLY A 83 -1.43 -29.84 -6.90
CA GLY A 83 -1.33 -31.28 -6.66
C GLY A 83 -1.91 -31.74 -5.33
N ASN A 84 -1.70 -33.03 -5.04
CA ASN A 84 -2.08 -33.61 -3.76
C ASN A 84 -1.04 -33.22 -2.70
N HIS A 85 -1.42 -32.29 -1.83
CA HIS A 85 -0.58 -31.79 -0.75
C HIS A 85 -0.12 -32.89 0.23
N ILE A 86 1.14 -32.79 0.68
CA ILE A 86 1.78 -33.68 1.67
C ILE A 86 2.30 -32.90 2.89
N ILE A 87 3.02 -31.78 2.65
CA ILE A 87 3.68 -30.95 3.68
C ILE A 87 3.46 -29.48 3.33
N GLY A 88 3.13 -28.64 4.32
CA GLY A 88 3.01 -27.18 4.21
C GLY A 88 2.00 -26.65 3.19
N TYR A 89 1.40 -25.48 3.41
CA TYR A 89 0.52 -24.90 2.40
C TYR A 89 1.33 -24.03 1.44
N PHE A 90 1.04 -24.11 0.14
CA PHE A 90 1.73 -23.32 -0.88
C PHE A 90 1.63 -21.81 -0.59
N ASN A 91 0.51 -21.40 -0.01
CA ASN A 91 0.18 -20.00 0.33
C ASN A 91 0.97 -19.47 1.53
N ASP A 92 1.51 -20.36 2.37
CA ASP A 92 2.29 -19.96 3.53
C ASP A 92 3.75 -19.64 3.17
N ILE A 93 4.18 -19.96 1.95
CA ILE A 93 5.54 -19.71 1.49
C ILE A 93 5.77 -18.21 1.34
N LYS A 94 6.72 -17.66 2.12
CA LYS A 94 7.13 -16.26 2.07
C LYS A 94 8.12 -16.01 0.93
N TRP A 95 7.59 -15.98 -0.29
CA TRP A 95 8.34 -15.66 -1.50
C TRP A 95 9.10 -14.33 -1.37
N GLY A 96 10.39 -14.31 -1.70
CA GLY A 96 11.24 -13.12 -1.68
C GLY A 96 11.99 -12.85 -0.36
N GLU A 97 11.61 -13.49 0.75
CA GLU A 97 12.36 -13.37 2.02
C GLU A 97 13.52 -14.36 2.10
N ASN A 98 13.39 -15.52 1.45
CA ASN A 98 14.37 -16.60 1.50
C ASN A 98 14.68 -17.13 0.09
N GLU A 99 15.81 -17.83 -0.03
CA GLU A 99 16.11 -18.64 -1.20
C GLU A 99 15.34 -19.96 -1.14
N TYR A 100 14.80 -20.40 -2.28
CA TYR A 100 14.05 -21.64 -2.41
C TYR A 100 14.62 -22.52 -3.52
N ILE A 101 14.66 -23.82 -3.28
CA ILE A 101 15.09 -24.86 -4.23
C ILE A 101 13.92 -25.81 -4.47
N LEU A 102 13.56 -25.99 -5.74
CA LEU A 102 12.62 -27.02 -6.16
C LEU A 102 13.39 -28.33 -6.38
N ALA A 103 13.06 -29.36 -5.60
CA ALA A 103 13.50 -30.74 -5.85
C ALA A 103 12.35 -31.53 -6.46
N VAL A 104 12.68 -32.33 -7.48
CA VAL A 104 11.71 -33.14 -8.22
C VAL A 104 12.09 -34.61 -8.10
N GLU A 105 11.13 -35.43 -7.72
CA GLU A 105 11.25 -36.89 -7.71
C GLU A 105 10.18 -37.48 -8.65
N ILE A 106 10.51 -38.61 -9.28
CA ILE A 106 9.66 -39.26 -10.28
C ILE A 106 9.60 -40.78 -10.09
N ASP A 107 8.42 -41.35 -10.26
CA ASP A 107 8.20 -42.77 -10.51
C ASP A 107 7.71 -42.94 -11.95
N ILE A 108 8.59 -43.45 -12.82
CA ILE A 108 8.29 -43.66 -14.24
C ILE A 108 7.24 -44.75 -14.47
N THR A 109 6.92 -45.57 -13.47
CA THR A 109 5.87 -46.61 -13.54
C THR A 109 4.51 -46.13 -13.03
N GLY A 110 4.41 -44.85 -12.63
CA GLY A 110 3.17 -44.27 -12.08
C GLY A 110 2.84 -44.76 -10.66
N GLY A 111 3.81 -45.40 -9.99
CA GLY A 111 3.66 -45.92 -8.64
C GLY A 111 3.98 -44.88 -7.55
N THR A 112 4.44 -45.37 -6.40
CA THR A 112 4.79 -44.55 -5.23
C THR A 112 6.30 -44.51 -4.95
N ASN A 113 7.12 -45.22 -5.73
CA ASN A 113 8.56 -45.35 -5.53
C ASN A 113 9.30 -44.25 -6.31
N HIS A 114 9.26 -43.05 -5.76
CA HIS A 114 9.84 -41.88 -6.40
C HIS A 114 11.38 -41.88 -6.30
N THR A 115 12.03 -41.57 -7.41
CA THR A 115 13.49 -41.42 -7.53
C THR A 115 13.87 -39.97 -7.82
N PRO A 116 14.96 -39.42 -7.25
CA PRO A 116 15.35 -38.03 -7.52
C PRO A 116 15.69 -37.80 -8.99
N MET A 117 15.03 -36.81 -9.60
CA MET A 117 15.27 -36.39 -10.99
C MET A 117 16.21 -35.17 -11.05
N GLY A 118 16.13 -34.30 -10.05
CA GLY A 118 17.00 -33.13 -9.96
C GLY A 118 16.53 -32.10 -8.94
N SER A 119 17.35 -31.07 -8.75
CA SER A 119 16.98 -29.89 -7.98
C SER A 119 17.42 -28.62 -8.68
N THR A 120 16.60 -27.56 -8.61
CA THR A 120 16.87 -26.27 -9.23
C THR A 120 16.50 -25.13 -8.29
N LYS A 121 17.30 -24.07 -8.29
CA LYS A 121 16.98 -22.86 -7.53
C LYS A 121 15.82 -22.13 -8.21
N LEU A 122 14.81 -21.76 -7.43
CA LEU A 122 13.71 -20.93 -7.90
C LEU A 122 14.21 -19.48 -7.98
N ILE A 123 14.26 -18.96 -9.20
CA ILE A 123 14.63 -17.56 -9.50
C ILE A 123 13.40 -16.82 -10.02
N SER A 124 13.31 -15.52 -9.74
CA SER A 124 12.21 -14.69 -10.22
C SER A 124 12.19 -14.60 -11.75
N VAL A 125 11.00 -14.72 -12.34
CA VAL A 125 10.76 -14.41 -13.76
C VAL A 125 10.60 -12.89 -13.96
N PRO A 126 10.81 -12.35 -15.17
CA PRO A 126 10.78 -10.89 -15.42
C PRO A 126 9.50 -10.18 -14.94
N TYR A 127 8.33 -10.79 -15.10
CA TYR A 127 7.06 -10.21 -14.62
C TYR A 127 6.99 -10.15 -13.08
N ALA A 128 7.51 -11.16 -12.39
CA ALA A 128 7.58 -11.18 -10.92
C ALA A 128 8.57 -10.14 -10.38
N LEU A 129 9.67 -9.87 -11.11
CA LEU A 129 10.60 -8.78 -10.77
C LEU A 129 9.93 -7.41 -10.88
N HIS A 130 9.08 -7.19 -11.90
CA HIS A 130 8.34 -5.95 -12.07
C HIS A 130 7.23 -5.78 -11.02
N ALA A 131 6.60 -6.87 -10.57
CA ALA A 131 5.60 -6.83 -9.49
C ALA A 131 6.17 -6.38 -8.14
N ASN A 132 7.46 -6.62 -7.86
CA ASN A 132 8.12 -6.10 -6.66
C ASN A 132 8.14 -4.56 -6.61
N THR A 133 8.15 -3.90 -7.77
CA THR A 133 8.03 -2.42 -7.84
C THR A 133 6.64 -1.95 -7.41
N ALA A 134 5.58 -2.76 -7.61
CA ALA A 134 4.22 -2.42 -7.20
C ALA A 134 3.97 -2.57 -5.69
N LYS A 135 4.74 -3.41 -4.97
CA LYS A 135 4.69 -3.51 -3.51
C LYS A 135 5.20 -2.24 -2.80
N SER A 136 5.84 -1.33 -3.54
CA SER A 136 6.27 -0.01 -3.03
C SER A 136 5.13 0.99 -2.83
N LEU A 137 3.87 0.63 -3.10
CA LEU A 137 2.70 1.49 -2.91
C LEU A 137 2.14 1.46 -1.47
N GLU A 138 2.88 0.95 -0.49
CA GLU A 138 2.52 1.16 0.91
C GLU A 138 2.66 2.66 1.23
N SER A 139 1.54 3.31 1.56
CA SER A 139 1.48 4.73 1.92
C SER A 139 2.55 5.04 2.96
N ARG A 140 3.50 5.90 2.57
CA ARG A 140 4.70 6.10 3.38
C ARG A 140 4.62 7.40 4.14
N SER A 141 4.81 7.32 5.45
CA SER A 141 4.77 8.49 6.31
C SER A 141 5.98 9.40 6.08
N ILE A 142 5.73 10.69 5.91
CA ILE A 142 6.79 11.70 5.86
C ILE A 142 6.96 12.33 7.25
N PRO A 143 8.20 12.39 7.80
CA PRO A 143 8.45 13.12 9.03
C PRO A 143 8.22 14.63 8.82
N MET A 144 7.40 15.22 9.68
CA MET A 144 7.09 16.66 9.67
C MET A 144 7.80 17.40 10.80
N SER A 145 8.08 18.68 10.58
CA SER A 145 8.40 19.62 11.65
C SER A 145 7.35 20.72 11.75
N ILE A 146 6.95 21.06 12.97
CA ILE A 146 6.05 22.19 13.22
C ILE A 146 6.90 23.46 13.29
N PHE A 147 6.60 24.41 12.41
CA PHE A 147 7.18 25.74 12.42
C PHE A 147 6.08 26.76 12.73
N SER A 148 5.75 26.96 14.00
CA SER A 148 4.82 28.03 14.39
C SER A 148 5.59 29.33 14.60
N ALA A 149 5.47 30.26 13.66
CA ALA A 149 5.74 31.67 13.97
C ALA A 149 4.63 32.15 14.91
N PHE A 150 4.95 32.29 16.21
CA PHE A 150 4.08 32.98 17.16
C PHE A 150 4.01 34.45 16.76
N LEU A 151 3.11 34.80 15.85
CA LEU A 151 2.80 36.20 15.58
C LEU A 151 1.97 36.77 16.75
N PRO A 152 2.12 38.06 17.09
CA PRO A 152 1.49 38.64 18.28
C PRO A 152 -0.04 38.57 18.28
N ASP A 153 -0.67 38.52 17.10
CA ASP A 153 -2.11 38.48 16.93
C ASP A 153 -2.53 37.25 16.09
N GLY A 154 -3.39 36.39 16.62
CA GLY A 154 -3.97 35.26 15.87
C GLY A 154 -3.08 34.02 15.73
N ALA A 155 -2.10 33.82 16.61
CA ALA A 155 -1.29 32.59 16.62
C ALA A 155 -2.03 31.41 17.28
N ALA A 156 -1.93 30.22 16.68
CA ALA A 156 -2.29 28.99 17.36
C ALA A 156 -1.37 28.76 18.57
N THR A 157 -1.89 28.23 19.67
CA THR A 157 -1.08 27.92 20.85
C THR A 157 -0.81 26.43 20.94
N PHE A 158 0.45 26.04 21.14
CA PHE A 158 0.80 24.67 21.43
C PHE A 158 0.65 24.39 22.93
N THR A 159 -0.12 23.36 23.27
CA THR A 159 -0.28 22.91 24.66
C THR A 159 0.21 21.48 24.78
N SER A 160 1.25 21.27 25.58
CA SER A 160 1.66 19.93 26.02
C SER A 160 0.77 19.47 27.17
N GLY A 161 0.32 18.21 27.15
CA GLY A 161 -0.56 17.64 28.17
C GLY A 161 -1.04 16.24 27.79
N TYR A 162 -2.12 15.76 28.42
CA TYR A 162 -2.74 14.48 28.11
C TYR A 162 -4.15 14.64 27.55
N GLY A 163 -4.51 13.77 26.60
CA GLY A 163 -5.87 13.64 26.06
C GLY A 163 -6.36 14.89 25.33
N VAL A 164 -7.58 15.33 25.64
CA VAL A 164 -8.25 16.46 24.97
C VAL A 164 -7.58 17.82 25.22
N ASN A 165 -6.61 17.88 26.14
CA ASN A 165 -5.90 19.09 26.51
C ASN A 165 -4.61 19.32 25.72
N SER A 166 -4.01 18.26 25.17
CA SER A 166 -2.83 18.36 24.31
C SER A 166 -3.19 18.81 22.89
N GLY A 167 -2.22 19.38 22.19
CA GLY A 167 -2.30 19.68 20.77
C GLY A 167 -2.16 21.16 20.44
N ILE A 168 -2.42 21.48 19.17
CA ILE A 168 -2.38 22.83 18.63
C ILE A 168 -3.78 23.43 18.74
N SER A 169 -3.95 24.43 19.58
CA SER A 169 -5.24 25.08 19.80
C SER A 169 -5.45 26.26 18.86
N LEU A 170 -6.61 26.29 18.21
CA LEU A 170 -7.08 27.30 17.28
C LEU A 170 -8.32 27.97 17.89
N SER A 171 -8.16 29.24 18.29
CA SER A 171 -9.21 30.03 18.93
C SER A 171 -10.33 30.36 17.94
N ASP A 172 -11.55 30.49 18.48
CA ASP A 172 -12.73 31.04 17.82
C ASP A 172 -12.83 32.57 17.93
N ALA A 173 -12.08 33.19 18.85
CA ALA A 173 -12.12 34.63 19.10
C ALA A 173 -11.29 35.45 18.09
N VAL A 174 -10.24 34.84 17.54
CA VAL A 174 -9.34 35.45 16.55
C VAL A 174 -8.98 34.45 15.47
N ILE A 175 -8.74 34.93 14.25
CA ILE A 175 -8.27 34.08 13.15
C ILE A 175 -6.97 33.42 13.60
N SER A 176 -7.03 32.11 13.82
CA SER A 176 -5.90 31.33 14.33
C SER A 176 -5.24 30.57 13.20
N LYS A 177 -3.92 30.66 13.08
CA LYS A 177 -3.15 30.05 11.99
C LYS A 177 -2.04 29.16 12.52
N VAL A 178 -1.74 28.09 11.79
CA VAL A 178 -0.57 27.24 12.04
C VAL A 178 0.09 26.84 10.73
N ASN A 179 1.42 26.86 10.73
CA ASN A 179 2.24 26.49 9.59
C ASN A 179 3.07 25.26 9.92
N MET A 180 3.30 24.44 8.91
CA MET A 180 3.98 23.16 9.01
C MET A 180 4.89 22.99 7.80
N ASN A 181 5.92 22.16 7.94
CA ASN A 181 6.77 21.82 6.83
C ASN A 181 7.16 20.35 6.82
N PHE A 182 7.55 19.89 5.64
CA PHE A 182 8.21 18.62 5.42
C PHE A 182 9.11 18.72 4.20
N THR A 183 9.95 17.70 4.02
CA THR A 183 10.75 17.53 2.81
C THR A 183 10.31 16.24 2.14
N LEU A 184 10.10 16.29 0.83
CA LEU A 184 9.75 15.10 0.06
C LEU A 184 10.89 14.07 0.12
N PRO A 185 10.61 12.81 0.46
CA PRO A 185 11.61 11.75 0.47
C PRO A 185 12.22 11.52 -0.92
N GLN A 186 13.39 10.89 -0.95
CA GLN A 186 14.19 10.70 -2.18
C GLN A 186 13.56 9.75 -3.21
N ASP A 187 12.57 9.00 -2.80
CA ASP A 187 11.82 7.98 -3.53
C ASP A 187 10.34 8.34 -3.67
N TYR A 188 9.99 9.61 -3.41
CA TYR A 188 8.79 10.20 -3.97
C TYR A 188 8.84 10.10 -5.51
N ILE A 189 7.69 9.82 -6.13
CA ILE A 189 7.57 9.76 -7.59
C ILE A 189 6.88 11.04 -8.05
N PRO A 190 7.50 11.85 -8.94
CA PRO A 190 6.85 13.03 -9.51
C PRO A 190 5.47 12.72 -10.07
N GLY A 191 4.49 13.57 -9.73
CA GLY A 191 3.08 13.39 -10.11
C GLY A 191 2.26 12.54 -9.13
N SER A 192 2.87 11.85 -8.17
CA SER A 192 2.11 11.18 -7.09
C SER A 192 1.36 12.20 -6.23
N GLU A 193 0.10 11.91 -5.92
CA GLU A 193 -0.70 12.72 -4.99
C GLU A 193 -0.10 12.65 -3.58
N ILE A 194 -0.03 13.80 -2.92
CA ILE A 194 0.33 13.87 -1.50
C ILE A 194 -0.94 14.10 -0.73
N HIS A 195 -1.21 13.23 0.22
CA HIS A 195 -2.37 13.31 1.08
C HIS A 195 -1.95 13.71 2.50
N ILE A 196 -2.82 14.46 3.16
CA ILE A 196 -2.63 14.91 4.54
C ILE A 196 -3.87 14.53 5.34
N ARG A 197 -3.65 13.87 6.48
CA ARG A 197 -4.68 13.59 7.47
C ARG A 197 -4.43 14.41 8.73
N TYR A 198 -5.45 15.14 9.16
CA TYR A 198 -5.49 15.77 10.48
C TYR A 198 -6.42 15.00 11.41
N VAL A 199 -5.98 14.76 12.64
CA VAL A 199 -6.86 14.32 13.73
C VAL A 199 -7.16 15.51 14.62
N VAL A 200 -8.43 15.87 14.71
CA VAL A 200 -8.89 17.13 15.33
C VAL A 200 -10.00 16.90 16.34
N SER A 201 -10.27 17.90 17.17
CA SER A 201 -11.44 17.93 18.07
C SER A 201 -11.86 19.36 18.36
N ALA A 202 -13.10 19.58 18.79
CA ALA A 202 -13.50 20.83 19.45
C ALA A 202 -14.21 20.55 20.77
N ASN A 203 -14.15 21.47 21.72
CA ASN A 203 -14.89 21.37 22.98
C ASN A 203 -16.35 21.86 22.91
N ALA A 204 -16.79 22.32 21.73
CA ALA A 204 -18.18 22.61 21.41
C ALA A 204 -18.58 21.87 20.12
N THR A 205 -19.87 21.64 19.93
CA THR A 205 -20.40 21.11 18.67
C THR A 205 -20.56 22.22 17.64
N GLY A 206 -20.72 21.85 16.37
CA GLY A 206 -20.91 22.79 15.26
C GLY A 206 -19.88 22.59 14.14
N ILE A 207 -20.07 23.33 13.05
CA ILE A 207 -19.18 23.30 11.89
C ILE A 207 -17.99 24.21 12.18
N VAL A 208 -16.77 23.69 12.04
CA VAL A 208 -15.51 24.44 12.15
C VAL A 208 -15.02 24.82 10.76
N GLY A 209 -14.70 26.10 10.58
CA GLY A 209 -14.17 26.66 9.33
C GLY A 209 -12.66 26.43 9.23
N PHE A 210 -12.24 25.18 9.15
CA PHE A 210 -10.84 24.80 9.02
C PHE A 210 -10.45 24.74 7.55
N PHE A 211 -9.57 25.65 7.13
CA PHE A 211 -9.24 25.86 5.73
C PHE A 211 -7.74 25.93 5.51
N PRO A 212 -7.28 25.59 4.30
CA PRO A 212 -5.89 25.81 3.94
C PRO A 212 -5.62 27.31 3.77
N ASN A 213 -4.42 27.76 4.14
CA ASN A 213 -3.98 29.16 4.18
C ASN A 213 -3.06 29.48 2.99
N PHE A 214 -1.93 28.78 2.90
CA PHE A 214 -0.95 28.93 1.83
C PHE A 214 -0.17 27.63 1.63
N ILE A 215 0.55 27.57 0.51
CA ILE A 215 1.59 26.58 0.23
C ILE A 215 2.75 27.25 -0.52
N SER A 216 3.97 26.84 -0.20
CA SER A 216 5.20 27.20 -0.89
C SER A 216 6.10 25.98 -0.99
N VAL A 217 6.74 25.84 -2.14
CA VAL A 217 7.71 24.79 -2.44
C VAL A 217 9.07 25.44 -2.66
N SER A 218 10.10 24.81 -2.12
CA SER A 218 11.49 25.23 -2.21
C SER A 218 12.34 24.08 -2.70
N ARG A 219 13.14 24.34 -3.72
CA ARG A 219 14.08 23.39 -4.32
C ARG A 219 15.42 24.07 -4.50
N ALA A 220 16.50 23.38 -4.17
CA ALA A 220 17.84 23.95 -4.33
C ALA A 220 18.08 24.35 -5.80
N GLY A 221 18.47 25.61 -6.02
CA GLY A 221 18.78 26.14 -7.36
C GLY A 221 17.57 26.56 -8.20
N VAL A 222 16.34 26.45 -7.69
CA VAL A 222 15.11 26.92 -8.35
C VAL A 222 14.48 28.02 -7.50
N GLY A 223 13.78 28.97 -8.13
CA GLY A 223 12.99 29.98 -7.42
C GLY A 223 11.88 29.34 -6.57
N PHE A 224 11.43 30.04 -5.54
CA PHE A 224 10.28 29.56 -4.75
C PHE A 224 9.04 29.47 -5.62
N ILE A 225 8.38 28.31 -5.60
CA ILE A 225 7.09 28.11 -6.24
C ILE A 225 6.03 28.33 -5.17
N GLN A 226 5.26 29.42 -5.30
CA GLN A 226 4.29 29.83 -4.31
C GLN A 226 2.88 29.85 -4.88
N GLY A 227 1.92 29.41 -4.09
CA GLY A 227 0.52 29.51 -4.45
C GLY A 227 -0.11 30.86 -4.15
N THR A 228 -1.01 31.36 -5.01
CA THR A 228 -1.82 32.54 -4.70
C THR A 228 -3.03 32.09 -3.86
N GLY A 229 -2.84 32.06 -2.54
CA GLY A 229 -3.77 31.39 -1.63
C GLY A 229 -3.72 29.86 -1.77
N ALA A 230 -4.33 29.14 -0.83
CA ALA A 230 -4.31 27.68 -0.81
C ALA A 230 -4.85 26.99 -2.08
N THR A 231 -5.70 27.67 -2.85
CA THR A 231 -6.37 27.17 -4.05
C THR A 231 -5.48 26.70 -5.20
N THR A 232 -4.17 27.00 -5.19
CA THR A 232 -3.28 26.60 -6.28
C THR A 232 -2.43 25.38 -5.97
N GLY A 233 -2.52 24.78 -4.77
CA GLY A 233 -1.71 23.58 -4.46
C GLY A 233 -1.94 22.90 -3.11
N PHE A 234 -2.87 23.39 -2.27
CA PHE A 234 -3.23 22.73 -1.01
C PHE A 234 -4.73 22.83 -0.76
N VAL A 235 -5.41 21.70 -0.67
CA VAL A 235 -6.87 21.64 -0.51
C VAL A 235 -7.23 20.84 0.75
N ILE A 236 -8.27 21.28 1.46
CA ILE A 236 -8.95 20.50 2.50
C ILE A 236 -10.33 20.14 1.96
N GLU A 237 -10.71 18.87 2.05
CA GLU A 237 -11.86 18.31 1.33
C GLU A 237 -13.23 18.85 1.80
N SER A 238 -13.37 19.20 3.08
CA SER A 238 -14.61 19.74 3.62
C SER A 238 -14.38 20.45 4.97
N PRO A 239 -15.22 21.45 5.33
CA PRO A 239 -15.34 21.92 6.71
C PRO A 239 -15.63 20.76 7.69
N VAL A 240 -15.17 20.91 8.94
CA VAL A 240 -15.25 19.85 9.95
C VAL A 240 -16.57 19.94 10.70
N SER A 241 -17.40 18.90 10.64
CA SER A 241 -18.66 18.84 11.38
C SER A 241 -18.49 18.16 12.73
N ILE A 242 -18.38 18.94 13.81
CA ILE A 242 -18.25 18.41 15.18
C ILE A 242 -19.64 18.08 15.73
N THR A 243 -20.00 16.81 15.72
CA THR A 243 -21.27 16.29 16.23
C THR A 243 -21.27 16.05 17.73
N GLU A 244 -20.11 15.74 18.30
CA GLU A 244 -19.87 15.46 19.72
C GLU A 244 -18.63 16.23 20.18
N ALA A 245 -18.78 16.99 21.27
CA ALA A 245 -17.67 17.72 21.86
C ALA A 245 -16.61 16.74 22.41
N ASN A 246 -15.34 17.12 22.28
CA ASN A 246 -14.17 16.41 22.80
C ASN A 246 -13.97 14.99 22.23
N LYS A 247 -14.51 14.72 21.03
CA LYS A 247 -14.24 13.51 20.27
C LYS A 247 -13.26 13.78 19.12
N PRO A 248 -12.46 12.77 18.71
CA PRO A 248 -11.59 12.90 17.55
C PRO A 248 -12.39 12.83 16.24
N TYR A 249 -12.03 13.68 15.29
CA TYR A 249 -12.51 13.70 13.92
C TYR A 249 -11.32 13.69 12.96
N GLU A 250 -11.52 13.09 11.79
CA GLU A 250 -10.51 13.13 10.73
C GLU A 250 -10.87 14.18 9.69
N VAL A 251 -9.85 14.87 9.22
CA VAL A 251 -9.96 15.85 8.12
C VAL A 251 -8.87 15.54 7.12
N TRP A 252 -9.28 15.40 5.87
CA TRP A 252 -8.41 15.01 4.77
C TRP A 252 -8.16 16.19 3.84
N GLY A 253 -6.98 16.18 3.24
CA GLY A 253 -6.56 17.16 2.26
C GLY A 253 -5.50 16.62 1.33
N THR A 254 -5.24 17.38 0.26
CA THR A 254 -4.28 17.03 -0.77
C THR A 254 -3.33 18.18 -1.05
N ILE A 255 -2.07 17.84 -1.33
CA ILE A 255 -1.05 18.77 -1.80
C ILE A 255 -0.63 18.38 -3.22
N VAL A 256 -0.52 19.40 -4.07
CA VAL A 256 0.05 19.32 -5.42
C VAL A 256 1.01 20.49 -5.64
N CYS A 257 1.76 20.45 -6.74
CA CYS A 257 2.64 21.55 -7.11
C CYS A 257 1.82 22.85 -7.29
N PRO A 258 2.24 23.98 -6.68
CA PRO A 258 1.54 25.23 -6.86
C PRO A 258 1.64 25.82 -8.28
N ASP A 259 2.63 25.39 -9.06
CA ASP A 259 2.76 25.70 -10.49
C ASP A 259 2.20 24.54 -11.31
N SER A 260 1.18 24.80 -12.13
CA SER A 260 0.55 23.79 -12.98
C SER A 260 1.45 23.25 -14.09
N ASN A 261 2.59 23.88 -14.35
CA ASN A 261 3.55 23.45 -15.37
C ASN A 261 4.72 22.64 -14.79
N GLU A 262 4.77 22.46 -13.48
CA GLU A 262 5.81 21.67 -12.82
C GLU A 262 5.19 20.59 -11.92
N GLU A 263 5.94 19.51 -11.74
CA GLU A 263 5.65 18.50 -10.74
C GLU A 263 6.55 18.71 -9.52
N LEU A 264 6.03 18.32 -8.35
CA LEU A 264 6.86 18.18 -7.16
C LEU A 264 7.95 17.15 -7.42
N GLN A 265 9.12 17.35 -6.81
CA GLN A 265 10.29 16.50 -7.01
C GLN A 265 10.80 15.96 -5.67
N PRO A 266 11.50 14.81 -5.68
CA PRO A 266 12.22 14.31 -4.52
C PRO A 266 13.16 15.38 -3.93
N GLY A 267 13.12 15.54 -2.61
CA GLY A 267 13.91 16.55 -1.90
C GLY A 267 13.33 17.96 -1.87
N ASP A 268 12.17 18.21 -2.49
CA ASP A 268 11.49 19.50 -2.36
C ASP A 268 11.09 19.75 -0.90
N GLY A 269 11.43 20.93 -0.39
CA GLY A 269 10.96 21.42 0.90
C GLY A 269 9.62 22.13 0.74
N ILE A 270 8.60 21.64 1.42
CA ILE A 270 7.23 22.15 1.34
C ILE A 270 6.87 22.81 2.66
N ILE A 271 6.41 24.05 2.60
CA ILE A 271 5.81 24.77 3.73
C ILE A 271 4.36 25.07 3.37
N PHE A 272 3.45 24.75 4.27
CA PHE A 272 2.04 25.02 4.11
C PHE A 272 1.43 25.44 5.43
N GLY A 273 0.25 26.06 5.36
CA GLY A 273 -0.45 26.49 6.55
C GLY A 273 -1.93 26.21 6.46
N VAL A 274 -2.55 26.07 7.61
CA VAL A 274 -4.00 26.02 7.79
C VAL A 274 -4.42 27.13 8.73
N TYR A 275 -5.67 27.52 8.64
CA TYR A 275 -6.26 28.46 9.56
C TYR A 275 -7.68 28.06 9.92
N ARG A 276 -8.13 28.55 11.07
CA ARG A 276 -9.52 28.54 11.46
C ARG A 276 -10.15 29.90 11.20
N ASN A 277 -11.26 29.91 10.47
CA ASN A 277 -12.11 31.09 10.32
C ASN A 277 -12.99 31.28 11.57
N ILE A 278 -13.11 32.52 12.05
CA ILE A 278 -13.89 32.87 13.25
C ILE A 278 -15.40 33.00 12.98
N THR A 279 -15.83 33.01 11.72
CA THR A 279 -17.25 33.07 11.36
C THR A 279 -17.90 31.67 11.28
N ASP A 280 -17.27 30.66 11.88
CA ASP A 280 -17.78 29.29 11.88
C ASP A 280 -18.86 29.09 12.96
N ALA A 281 -19.59 27.97 12.89
CA ALA A 281 -20.72 27.70 13.77
C ALA A 281 -20.29 27.07 15.11
N ASN A 282 -18.99 26.88 15.33
CA ASN A 282 -18.44 26.26 16.52
C ASN A 282 -17.87 27.35 17.45
N THR A 283 -18.48 27.58 18.61
CA THR A 283 -18.01 28.60 19.57
C THR A 283 -17.03 28.03 20.59
N GLY A 284 -16.33 26.95 20.23
CA GLY A 284 -15.39 26.24 21.09
C GLY A 284 -13.95 26.45 20.66
N VAL A 285 -13.01 25.97 21.48
CA VAL A 285 -11.60 25.81 21.08
C VAL A 285 -11.47 24.58 20.20
N PHE A 286 -10.99 24.77 18.98
CA PHE A 286 -10.67 23.70 18.04
C PHE A 286 -9.20 23.30 18.21
N LYS A 287 -8.90 22.01 18.10
CA LYS A 287 -7.57 21.47 18.34
C LYS A 287 -7.15 20.49 17.27
N ILE A 288 -5.88 20.56 16.90
CA ILE A 288 -5.20 19.53 16.09
C ILE A 288 -4.35 18.68 17.04
N HIS A 289 -4.59 17.38 17.06
CA HIS A 289 -3.90 16.39 17.89
C HIS A 289 -2.81 15.65 17.14
N ALA A 290 -3.03 15.36 15.85
CA ALA A 290 -2.07 14.70 14.98
C ALA A 290 -2.18 15.22 13.55
N VAL A 291 -1.06 15.17 12.84
CA VAL A 291 -0.96 15.44 11.40
C VAL A 291 -0.07 14.38 10.80
N GLU A 292 -0.54 13.74 9.74
CA GLU A 292 0.17 12.70 9.01
C GLU A 292 0.17 13.04 7.52
N ILE A 293 1.30 12.83 6.86
CA ILE A 293 1.47 13.05 5.43
C ILE A 293 1.93 11.74 4.79
N PHE A 294 1.29 11.38 3.69
CA PHE A 294 1.56 10.16 2.94
C PHE A 294 1.44 10.42 1.44
N TYR A 295 2.16 9.61 0.67
CA TYR A 295 2.26 9.61 -0.79
C TYR A 295 2.51 8.18 -1.28
#